data_AF-A0A954ZZL9-F1
#
_entry.id   AF-A0A954ZZL9-F1
#
_cell.length_a   1.000
_cell.length_b   1.000
_cell.length_c   1.000
_cell.angle_alpha   90.00
_cell.angle_beta   90.00
_cell.angle_gamma   90.00
#
_symmetry.space_group_name_H-M   'P 1'
#
loop_
_entity.id
_entity.type
_entity.pdbx_description
1 polymer ?
#
loop_
_entity_poly.entity_id
_entity_poly.type
_entity_poly.pdbx_seq_one_letter_code
_entity_poly.pdbx_strand_id
1 'polypeptide(L)'
;MLWDLMQQAQISQMSGEAARAGARADNVEMKLQRAEQRVDRLALLCMAMWTLLSEKTGITEEELHNRVREIDLADGSLDGKVRVQPQACPKCNRTLSKKHQRCLYCGHELKPGEGMGVFGPVL
;
A
#
# COMPACT_ATOMS: atom_id res chain seq x y z
N MET A 1 18.56 47.31 -20.65
CA MET A 1 19.43 46.28 -21.28
C MET A 1 19.84 45.18 -20.29
N LEU A 2 20.76 45.42 -19.34
CA LEU A 2 21.19 44.37 -18.40
C LEU A 2 20.07 43.93 -17.44
N TRP A 3 19.26 44.89 -16.99
CA TRP A 3 18.09 44.66 -16.15
C TRP A 3 17.01 43.85 -16.87
N ASP A 4 16.68 44.19 -18.12
CA ASP A 4 15.68 43.47 -18.92
C ASP A 4 16.09 42.03 -19.20
N LEU A 5 17.38 41.78 -19.44
CA LEU A 5 17.93 40.43 -19.61
C LEU A 5 17.79 39.60 -18.33
N MET A 6 18.10 40.19 -17.17
CA MET A 6 17.94 39.53 -15.87
C MET A 6 16.47 39.27 -15.54
N GLN A 7 15.59 40.22 -15.86
CA GLN A 7 14.15 40.08 -15.67
C GLN A 7 13.55 38.99 -16.57
N GLN A 8 13.95 38.92 -17.84
CA GLN A 8 13.54 37.86 -18.76
C GLN A 8 14.01 36.49 -18.28
N ALA A 9 15.24 36.37 -17.77
CA ALA A 9 15.75 35.13 -17.18
C ALA A 9 14.93 34.71 -15.95
N GLN A 10 14.60 35.65 -15.07
CA GLN A 10 13.78 35.38 -13.88
C GLN A 10 12.35 34.97 -14.24
N ILE A 11 11.72 35.62 -15.22
CA ILE A 11 10.38 35.24 -15.73
C ILE A 11 10.42 33.85 -16.35
N SER A 12 11.46 33.52 -17.12
CA SER A 12 11.65 32.19 -17.70
C SER A 12 11.83 31.11 -16.63
N GLN A 13 12.53 31.42 -15.55
CA GLN A 13 12.68 30.48 -14.43
C GLN A 13 11.33 30.27 -13.71
N MET A 14 10.61 31.36 -13.39
CA MET A 14 9.31 31.27 -12.72
C MET A 14 8.27 30.52 -13.57
N SER A 15 8.23 30.75 -14.89
CA SER A 15 7.34 30.01 -15.78
C SER A 15 7.71 28.53 -15.86
N GLY A 16 9.00 28.19 -15.84
CA GLY A 16 9.48 26.81 -15.77
C GLY A 16 9.19 26.12 -14.43
N GLU A 17 9.20 26.85 -13.31
CA GLU A 17 8.76 26.34 -12.00
C GLU A 17 7.25 26.12 -11.95
N ALA A 18 6.47 27.08 -12.46
CA ALA A 18 5.01 26.95 -12.56
C ALA A 18 4.59 25.78 -13.45
N ALA A 19 5.23 25.60 -14.62
CA ALA A 19 4.97 24.47 -15.51
C ALA A 19 5.29 23.12 -14.84
N ARG A 20 6.40 23.04 -14.09
CA ARG A 20 6.76 21.83 -13.32
C ARG A 20 5.78 21.57 -12.18
N ALA A 21 5.28 22.60 -11.52
CA ALA A 21 4.26 22.46 -10.49
C ALA A 21 2.94 21.95 -11.09
N GLY A 22 2.51 22.50 -12.23
CA GLY A 22 1.34 22.03 -12.97
C GLY A 22 1.46 20.55 -13.36
N ALA A 23 2.57 20.16 -14.01
CA ALA A 23 2.79 18.77 -14.40
C ALA A 23 2.85 17.80 -13.20
N ARG A 24 3.32 18.26 -12.03
CA ARG A 24 3.26 17.46 -10.79
C ARG A 24 1.84 17.31 -10.28
N ALA A 25 1.03 18.37 -10.33
CA ALA A 25 -0.37 18.33 -9.93
C ALA A 25 -1.16 17.35 -10.81
N ASP A 26 -1.01 17.44 -12.13
CA ASP A 26 -1.66 16.53 -13.09
C ASP A 26 -1.30 15.06 -12.83
N ASN A 27 -0.03 14.79 -12.50
CA ASN A 27 0.43 13.44 -12.18
C ASN A 27 -0.17 12.91 -10.87
N VAL A 28 -0.28 13.77 -9.85
CA VAL A 28 -0.94 13.42 -8.58
C VAL A 28 -2.42 13.14 -8.81
N GLU A 29 -3.10 13.96 -9.60
CA GLU A 29 -4.51 13.77 -9.95
C GLU A 29 -4.73 12.45 -10.69
N MET A 30 -3.92 12.14 -11.71
CA MET A 30 -3.98 10.85 -12.41
C MET A 30 -3.73 9.66 -11.47
N LYS A 31 -2.81 9.78 -10.51
CA LYS A 31 -2.55 8.73 -9.52
C LYS A 31 -3.73 8.55 -8.57
N LEU A 32 -4.37 9.64 -8.15
CA LEU A 32 -5.55 9.62 -7.30
C LEU A 32 -6.71 8.91 -8.00
N GLN A 33 -7.03 9.31 -9.23
CA GLN A 33 -8.09 8.67 -10.03
C GLN A 33 -7.83 7.17 -10.21
N ARG A 34 -6.59 6.76 -10.48
CA ARG A 34 -6.23 5.33 -10.58
C ARG A 34 -6.36 4.60 -9.25
N ALA A 35 -6.06 5.26 -8.13
CA ALA A 35 -6.21 4.68 -6.80
C ALA A 35 -7.69 4.48 -6.46
N GLU A 36 -8.53 5.49 -6.72
CA GLU A 36 -9.98 5.44 -6.55
C GLU A 36 -10.60 4.30 -7.37
N GLN A 37 -10.28 4.21 -8.68
CA GLN A 37 -10.76 3.11 -9.53
C GLN A 37 -10.36 1.72 -9.00
N ARG A 38 -9.18 1.60 -8.40
CA ARG A 38 -8.72 0.33 -7.81
C ARG A 38 -9.49 0.02 -6.52
N VAL A 39 -9.78 1.02 -5.69
CA VAL A 39 -10.60 0.87 -4.48
C VAL A 39 -12.01 0.46 -4.85
N ASP A 40 -12.64 1.12 -5.82
CA ASP A 40 -13.99 0.79 -6.29
C ASP A 40 -14.06 -0.65 -6.82
N ARG A 41 -13.06 -1.04 -7.62
CA ARG A 41 -12.97 -2.41 -8.12
C ARG A 41 -12.79 -3.42 -6.99
N LEU A 42 -11.98 -3.11 -5.98
CA LEU A 42 -11.81 -3.98 -4.81
C LEU A 42 -13.11 -4.09 -4.01
N ALA A 43 -13.83 -2.99 -3.81
CA ALA A 43 -15.11 -2.99 -3.14
C ALA A 43 -16.13 -3.87 -3.89
N LEU A 44 -16.22 -3.74 -5.21
CA LEU A 44 -17.07 -4.59 -6.06
C LEU A 44 -16.72 -6.08 -5.92
N LEU A 45 -15.43 -6.42 -5.93
CA LEU A 45 -14.99 -7.81 -5.74
C LEU A 45 -15.31 -8.31 -4.34
N CYS A 46 -15.10 -7.51 -3.29
CA CYS A 46 -15.45 -7.88 -1.92
C CYS A 46 -16.96 -8.13 -1.75
N MET A 47 -17.80 -7.28 -2.35
CA MET A 47 -19.25 -7.48 -2.35
C MET A 47 -19.63 -8.76 -3.09
N ALA A 48 -19.06 -9.00 -4.28
CA ALA A 48 -19.31 -10.23 -5.03
C ALA A 48 -18.87 -11.49 -4.26
N MET A 49 -17.70 -11.45 -3.62
CA MET A 49 -17.22 -12.55 -2.77
C MET A 49 -18.18 -12.78 -1.59
N TRP A 50 -18.64 -11.72 -0.93
CA TRP A 50 -19.59 -11.82 0.16
C TRP A 50 -20.91 -12.46 -0.27
N THR A 51 -21.52 -11.99 -1.37
CA THR A 51 -22.76 -12.57 -1.89
C THR A 51 -22.61 -14.07 -2.18
N LEU A 52 -21.51 -14.47 -2.81
CA LEU A 52 -21.25 -15.88 -3.09
C LEU A 52 -21.05 -16.71 -1.82
N LEU A 53 -20.37 -16.16 -0.82
CA LEU A 53 -20.13 -16.83 0.46
C LEU A 53 -21.43 -16.98 1.26
N SER A 54 -22.19 -15.91 1.41
CA SER A 54 -23.43 -15.90 2.21
C SER A 54 -24.49 -16.83 1.60
N GLU A 55 -24.66 -16.84 0.27
CA GLU A 55 -25.57 -17.76 -0.42
C GLU A 55 -25.22 -19.25 -0.22
N LYS A 56 -23.92 -19.57 -0.10
CA LYS A 56 -23.45 -20.97 0.00
C LYS A 56 -23.34 -21.49 1.43
N THR A 57 -23.14 -20.59 2.39
CA THR A 57 -22.82 -20.96 3.78
C THR A 57 -23.90 -20.57 4.78
N GLY A 58 -24.80 -19.65 4.43
CA GLY A 58 -25.81 -19.12 5.35
C GLY A 58 -25.25 -18.22 6.44
N ILE A 59 -23.98 -17.81 6.33
CA ILE A 59 -23.32 -16.89 7.28
C ILE A 59 -24.06 -15.55 7.28
N THR A 60 -24.30 -15.02 8.47
CA THR A 60 -24.98 -13.73 8.65
C THR A 60 -24.01 -12.56 8.56
N GLU A 61 -24.52 -11.39 8.21
CA GLU A 61 -23.69 -10.16 8.14
C GLU A 61 -23.11 -9.77 9.50
N GLU A 62 -23.80 -10.12 10.59
CA GLU A 62 -23.34 -9.92 11.96
C GLU A 62 -22.09 -10.76 12.28
N GLU A 63 -22.06 -12.02 11.84
CA GLU A 63 -20.90 -12.91 11.98
C GLU A 63 -19.69 -12.39 11.20
N LEU A 64 -19.91 -11.89 9.98
CA LEU A 64 -18.86 -11.24 9.20
C LEU A 64 -18.29 -10.03 9.92
N HIS A 65 -19.14 -9.14 10.42
CA HIS A 65 -18.70 -7.95 11.15
C HIS A 65 -17.92 -8.29 12.42
N ASN A 66 -18.36 -9.29 13.18
CA ASN A 66 -17.65 -9.77 14.35
C ASN A 66 -16.27 -10.32 13.96
N ARG A 67 -16.20 -11.10 12.88
CA ARG A 67 -14.93 -11.64 12.39
C ARG A 67 -13.96 -10.56 11.90
N VAL A 68 -14.46 -9.52 11.24
CA VAL A 68 -13.65 -8.35 10.85
C VAL A 68 -13.06 -7.66 12.07
N ARG A 69 -13.86 -7.45 13.13
CA ARG A 69 -13.37 -6.85 14.39
C ARG A 69 -12.29 -7.70 15.06
N GLU A 70 -12.47 -9.03 15.09
CA GLU A 70 -11.46 -9.94 15.63
C GLU A 70 -10.13 -9.87 14.88
N ILE A 71 -10.18 -9.82 13.54
CA ILE A 71 -8.99 -9.74 12.70
C ILE A 71 -8.28 -8.39 12.89
N ASP A 72 -9.03 -7.28 12.96
CA ASP A 72 -8.48 -5.94 13.19
C ASP A 72 -7.80 -5.84 14.57
N LEU A 73 -8.40 -6.45 15.60
CA LEU A 73 -7.81 -6.53 16.93
C LEU A 73 -6.54 -7.39 16.98
N ALA A 74 -6.45 -8.44 16.16
CA ALA A 74 -5.31 -9.36 16.14
C ALA A 74 -4.01 -8.73 15.62
N ASP A 75 -4.08 -7.63 14.85
CA ASP A 75 -2.91 -6.91 14.32
C ASP A 75 -2.40 -5.80 15.27
N GLY A 76 -3.04 -5.65 16.44
CA GLY A 76 -2.57 -4.82 17.56
C GLY A 76 -2.99 -3.34 17.52
N SER A 77 -3.88 -2.93 16.60
CA SER A 77 -4.53 -1.62 16.66
C SER A 77 -5.81 -1.61 15.82
N LEU A 78 -6.87 -1.05 16.41
CA LEU A 78 -8.16 -0.84 15.77
C LEU A 78 -8.08 0.35 14.78
N ASP A 79 -7.26 0.20 13.73
CA ASP A 79 -6.98 1.25 12.75
C ASP A 79 -7.55 0.93 11.35
N GLY A 80 -8.20 -0.24 11.19
CA GLY A 80 -8.79 -0.69 9.93
C GLY A 80 -7.75 -1.08 8.87
N LYS A 81 -6.49 -1.35 9.27
CA LYS A 81 -5.40 -1.67 8.34
C LYS A 81 -4.67 -2.94 8.77
N VAL A 82 -4.53 -3.86 7.82
CA VAL A 82 -3.64 -5.02 7.99
C VAL A 82 -2.18 -4.57 7.87
N ARG A 83 -1.47 -4.55 9.00
CA ARG A 83 -0.04 -4.27 9.12
C ARG A 83 0.74 -5.58 9.04
N VAL A 84 1.19 -5.92 7.84
CA VAL A 84 2.11 -7.04 7.69
C VAL A 84 3.41 -6.78 8.47
N GLN A 85 3.60 -7.54 9.56
CA GLN A 85 4.74 -7.43 10.48
C GLN A 85 6.10 -7.45 9.75
N PRO A 86 7.06 -6.61 10.17
CA PRO A 86 8.42 -6.62 9.64
C PRO A 86 9.08 -7.98 9.90
N GLN A 87 9.58 -8.62 8.84
CA GLN A 87 10.21 -9.94 8.93
C GLN A 87 11.67 -9.79 9.40
N ALA A 88 12.11 -10.66 10.32
CA ALA A 88 13.51 -10.77 10.73
C ALA A 88 14.23 -11.85 9.90
N CYS A 89 15.52 -11.64 9.60
CA CYS A 89 16.32 -12.65 8.92
C CYS A 89 16.55 -13.87 9.82
N PRO A 90 16.31 -15.11 9.36
CA PRO A 90 16.50 -16.31 10.19
C PRO A 90 17.96 -16.53 10.61
N LYS A 91 18.94 -15.95 9.89
CA LYS A 91 20.37 -16.12 10.16
C LYS A 91 20.96 -15.02 11.06
N CYS A 92 20.52 -13.78 10.92
CA CYS A 92 21.13 -12.64 11.63
C CYS A 92 20.16 -11.83 12.48
N ASN A 93 18.88 -12.23 12.50
CA ASN A 93 17.79 -11.64 13.25
C ASN A 93 17.56 -10.13 13.02
N ARG A 94 18.10 -9.56 11.93
CA ARG A 94 17.88 -8.16 11.55
C ARG A 94 16.64 -8.03 10.69
N THR A 95 15.94 -6.91 10.83
CA THR A 95 14.74 -6.58 10.07
C THR A 95 15.04 -6.50 8.57
N LEU A 96 14.24 -7.18 7.77
CA LEU A 96 14.35 -7.28 6.33
C LEU A 96 13.31 -6.40 5.64
N SER A 97 13.73 -5.81 4.52
CA SER A 97 12.81 -5.15 3.59
C SER A 97 12.29 -6.17 2.58
N LYS A 98 10.97 -6.16 2.34
CA LYS A 98 10.27 -7.10 1.44
C LYS A 98 10.73 -7.08 -0.02
N LYS A 99 11.50 -6.06 -0.41
CA LYS A 99 11.96 -5.87 -1.80
C LYS A 99 13.17 -6.72 -2.17
N HIS A 100 13.92 -7.22 -1.18
CA HIS A 100 15.17 -7.94 -1.44
C HIS A 100 15.00 -9.43 -1.14
N GLN A 101 15.31 -10.26 -2.13
CA GLN A 101 15.36 -11.73 -2.00
C GLN A 101 16.62 -12.21 -1.23
N ARG A 102 17.49 -11.27 -0.83
CA ARG A 102 18.71 -11.53 -0.09
C ARG A 102 18.81 -10.55 1.08
N CYS A 103 19.20 -11.05 2.24
CA CYS A 103 19.49 -10.21 3.39
C CYS A 103 20.67 -9.28 3.08
N LEU A 104 20.45 -7.96 3.18
CA LEU A 104 21.49 -6.94 2.98
C LEU A 104 22.61 -6.98 4.04
N TYR A 105 22.37 -7.63 5.18
CA TYR A 105 23.32 -7.67 6.30
C TYR A 105 24.20 -8.92 6.31
N CYS A 106 23.60 -10.11 6.18
CA CYS A 106 24.33 -11.37 6.28
C CYS A 106 24.43 -12.13 4.95
N GLY A 107 23.81 -11.60 3.89
CA GLY A 107 23.88 -12.19 2.56
C GLY A 107 23.07 -13.48 2.37
N HIS A 108 22.26 -13.89 3.35
CA HIS A 108 21.41 -15.07 3.25
C HIS A 108 20.30 -14.86 2.20
N GLU A 109 20.13 -15.82 1.30
CA GLU A 109 19.04 -15.85 0.33
C GLU A 109 17.75 -16.34 1.00
N LEU A 110 16.69 -15.55 0.89
CA LEU A 110 15.39 -15.85 1.45
C LEU A 110 14.64 -16.70 0.43
N LYS A 111 14.35 -17.96 0.77
CA LYS A 111 13.52 -18.80 -0.10
C LYS A 111 12.10 -18.24 -0.14
N PRO A 112 11.38 -18.34 -1.28
CA PRO A 112 9.97 -18.00 -1.35
C PRO A 112 9.18 -18.94 -0.42
N GLY A 113 8.83 -18.44 0.76
CA GLY A 113 8.20 -19.20 1.85
C GLY A 113 8.88 -19.04 3.22
N GLU A 114 10.19 -18.80 3.25
CA GLU A 114 10.95 -18.48 4.47
C GLU A 114 10.96 -16.96 4.66
N GLY A 115 9.82 -16.40 5.12
CA GLY A 115 9.64 -14.96 5.32
C GLY A 115 8.35 -14.39 4.74
N MET A 116 7.43 -15.24 4.27
CA MET A 116 6.04 -14.83 4.12
C MET A 116 5.45 -14.84 5.52
N GLY A 117 5.22 -13.64 6.08
CA GLY A 117 4.48 -13.46 7.32
C GLY A 117 3.22 -14.30 7.24
N VAL A 118 3.22 -15.35 8.05
CA VAL A 118 2.17 -16.36 8.18
C VAL A 118 0.85 -15.62 8.40
N PHE A 119 -0.03 -15.66 7.40
CA PHE A 119 -1.41 -15.99 7.71
C PHE A 119 -1.35 -17.41 8.25
N GLY A 120 -1.04 -17.54 9.55
CA GLY A 120 -1.15 -18.82 10.24
C GLY A 120 -2.62 -19.26 10.17
N PRO A 121 -2.91 -20.56 10.01
CA PRO A 121 -4.28 -21.02 10.09
C PRO A 121 -4.81 -20.64 11.47
N VAL A 122 -5.89 -19.87 11.50
CA VAL A 122 -6.67 -19.67 12.72
C VAL A 122 -7.35 -21.02 12.98
N LEU A 123 -6.75 -21.81 13.87
CA LEU A 123 -7.43 -22.91 14.56
C LEU A 123 -8.23 -22.34 15.72
#